data_AF-A0A932EJ74-F1
#
_entry.id   AF-A0A932EJ74-F1
#
_cell.length_a   1.000
_cell.length_b   1.000
_cell.length_c   1.000
_cell.angle_alpha   90.00
_cell.angle_beta   90.00
_cell.angle_gamma   90.00
#
_symmetry.space_group_name_H-M   'P 1'
#
loop_
_entity.id
_entity.type
_entity.pdbx_description
1 polymer ?
#
loop_
_entity_poly.entity_id
_entity_poly.type
_entity_poly.pdbx_seq_one_letter_code
_entity_poly.pdbx_strand_id
1 'polypeptide(L)'
;GNVTTIFGDISDPEVLEKANVKKAKLIISTVTDLDDNLVLIAESKRAGKARLVVVANDEDEAKELYRAGADLVVVPHLVGGDHIATLLDYGLFTN
;
A
#
# COMPACT_ATOMS: atom_id res chain seq x y z
N GLY A 1 1.39 3.52 -22.03
CA GLY A 1 2.82 3.21 -21.91
C GLY A 1 2.98 1.76 -21.52
N ASN A 2 4.05 1.09 -21.95
CA ASN A 2 4.32 -0.28 -21.51
C ASN A 2 4.77 -0.26 -20.04
N VAL A 3 4.10 -1.06 -19.22
CA VAL A 3 4.47 -1.31 -17.82
C VAL A 3 5.11 -2.70 -17.78
N THR A 4 6.30 -2.82 -17.22
CA THR A 4 6.92 -4.12 -16.97
C THR A 4 6.14 -4.85 -15.89
N THR A 5 5.68 -6.05 -16.20
CA THR A 5 4.92 -6.89 -15.26
C THR A 5 5.75 -8.10 -14.88
N ILE A 6 5.70 -8.44 -13.60
CA ILE A 6 6.31 -9.64 -13.05
C ILE A 6 5.18 -10.41 -12.36
N PHE A 7 5.08 -11.69 -12.63
CA PHE A 7 4.13 -12.58 -11.98
C PHE A 7 4.87 -13.42 -10.95
N GLY A 8 4.31 -13.52 -9.75
CA GLY A 8 4.90 -14.26 -8.66
C GLY A 8 4.23 -13.92 -7.34
N ASP A 9 4.60 -14.67 -6.30
CA ASP A 9 4.17 -14.44 -4.93
C ASP A 9 5.05 -13.35 -4.30
N ILE A 10 4.45 -12.44 -3.53
CA ILE A 10 5.17 -11.36 -2.86
C ILE A 10 6.03 -11.87 -1.69
N SER A 11 5.65 -13.01 -1.12
CA SER A 11 6.42 -13.70 -0.08
C SER A 11 7.69 -14.37 -0.64
N ASP A 12 7.82 -14.51 -1.96
CA ASP A 12 9.01 -15.05 -2.62
C ASP A 12 10.09 -13.97 -2.82
N PRO A 13 11.26 -14.07 -2.15
CA PRO A 13 12.35 -13.11 -2.28
C PRO A 13 12.86 -12.95 -3.72
N GLU A 14 12.79 -14.00 -4.56
CA GLU A 14 13.21 -13.89 -5.96
C GLU A 14 12.30 -12.96 -6.75
N VAL A 15 11.00 -12.92 -6.43
CA VAL A 15 10.03 -12.03 -7.08
C VAL A 15 10.34 -10.59 -6.72
N LEU A 16 10.63 -10.30 -5.45
CA LEU A 16 11.03 -8.97 -4.99
C LEU A 16 12.37 -8.51 -5.58
N GLU A 17 13.30 -9.45 -5.78
CA GLU A 17 14.57 -9.17 -6.45
C GLU A 17 14.37 -8.87 -7.94
N LYS A 18 13.58 -9.68 -8.65
CA LYS A 18 13.20 -9.45 -10.06
C LYS A 18 12.49 -8.09 -10.22
N ALA A 19 11.66 -7.71 -9.23
CA ALA A 19 10.98 -6.42 -9.18
C ALA A 19 11.90 -5.25 -8.80
N ASN A 20 13.18 -5.51 -8.48
CA ASN A 20 14.20 -4.52 -8.17
C ASN A 20 13.80 -3.59 -7.01
N VAL A 21 13.09 -4.15 -6.01
CA VAL A 21 12.60 -3.46 -4.81
C VAL A 21 13.73 -2.69 -4.12
N LYS A 22 14.94 -3.24 -4.10
CA LYS A 22 16.12 -2.64 -3.45
C LYS A 22 16.53 -1.27 -4.01
N LYS A 23 16.24 -1.00 -5.28
CA LYS A 23 16.57 0.28 -5.94
C LYS A 23 15.35 1.18 -6.11
N ALA A 24 14.18 0.75 -5.64
CA ALA A 24 12.96 1.53 -5.73
C ALA A 24 13.08 2.82 -4.90
N LYS A 25 12.49 3.91 -5.39
CA LYS A 25 12.34 5.17 -4.65
C LYS A 25 10.99 5.26 -3.95
N LEU A 26 10.00 4.57 -4.52
CA LEU A 26 8.62 4.50 -4.07
C LEU A 26 8.11 3.08 -4.36
N ILE A 27 7.44 2.50 -3.39
CA ILE A 27 6.73 1.23 -3.50
C ILE A 27 5.29 1.50 -3.07
N ILE A 28 4.35 1.01 -3.86
CA ILE A 28 2.92 1.07 -3.56
C ILE A 28 2.41 -0.37 -3.55
N SER A 29 1.96 -0.83 -2.39
CA SER A 29 1.28 -2.11 -2.26
C SER A 29 -0.22 -1.90 -2.18
N THR A 30 -0.96 -2.61 -3.04
CA THR A 30 -2.41 -2.73 -2.97
C THR A 30 -2.82 -4.16 -2.57
N VAL A 31 -1.89 -4.95 -2.02
CA VAL A 31 -2.17 -6.28 -1.47
C VAL A 31 -3.02 -6.10 -0.21
N THR A 32 -4.05 -6.93 -0.07
CA THR A 32 -4.98 -6.88 1.07
C THR A 32 -4.59 -7.84 2.19
N ASP A 33 -3.65 -8.74 1.95
CA ASP A 33 -3.13 -9.64 2.96
C ASP A 33 -2.09 -8.91 3.83
N LEU A 34 -2.28 -8.99 5.15
CA LEU A 34 -1.45 -8.31 6.14
C LEU A 34 -0.04 -8.90 6.17
N ASP A 35 0.09 -10.23 6.19
CA ASP A 35 1.38 -10.91 6.31
C ASP A 35 2.26 -10.60 5.09
N ASP A 36 1.68 -10.60 3.90
CA ASP A 36 2.32 -10.18 2.66
C ASP A 36 2.85 -8.74 2.72
N ASN A 37 2.03 -7.81 3.21
CA ASN A 37 2.44 -6.42 3.39
C ASN A 37 3.56 -6.29 4.43
N LEU A 38 3.52 -7.07 5.52
CA LEU A 38 4.58 -7.09 6.53
C LEU A 38 5.90 -7.60 5.96
N VAL A 39 5.87 -8.65 5.14
CA VAL A 39 7.05 -9.16 4.43
C VAL A 39 7.63 -8.10 3.50
N LEU A 40 6.78 -7.46 2.69
CA LEU A 40 7.21 -6.37 1.80
C LEU A 40 7.85 -5.21 2.56
N ILE A 41 7.23 -4.79 3.68
CA ILE A 41 7.76 -3.72 4.53
C ILE A 41 9.15 -4.11 5.05
N ALA A 42 9.28 -5.32 5.60
CA ALA A 42 10.54 -5.81 6.16
C ALA A 42 11.66 -5.85 5.10
N GLU A 43 11.36 -6.36 3.90
CA GLU A 43 12.33 -6.41 2.79
C GLU A 43 12.70 -5.03 2.27
N SER A 44 11.71 -4.15 2.11
CA SER A 44 11.94 -2.77 1.68
C SER A 44 12.85 -2.02 2.66
N LYS A 45 12.66 -2.18 3.97
CA LYS A 45 13.48 -1.52 5.00
C LYS A 45 14.89 -2.11 5.09
N ARG A 46 15.06 -3.42 4.85
CA ARG A 46 16.39 -4.05 4.72
C ARG A 46 17.17 -3.48 3.53
N ALA A 47 16.48 -3.20 2.44
CA ALA A 47 17.11 -2.89 1.17
C ALA A 47 17.43 -1.41 0.94
N GLY A 48 16.75 -0.46 1.59
CA GLY A 48 17.04 0.96 1.42
C GLY A 48 15.99 1.93 1.97
N LYS A 49 16.00 3.17 1.44
CA LYS A 49 15.14 4.30 1.87
C LYS A 49 13.93 4.51 0.96
N ALA A 50 13.42 3.46 0.31
CA ALA A 50 12.21 3.58 -0.50
C ALA A 50 11.06 4.10 0.38
N ARG A 51 10.29 5.05 -0.13
CA ARG A 51 9.01 5.40 0.52
C ARG A 51 8.01 4.29 0.23
N LEU A 52 7.32 3.82 1.27
CA LEU A 52 6.42 2.69 1.18
C LEU A 52 5.00 3.13 1.52
N VAL A 53 4.11 3.00 0.53
CA VAL A 53 2.68 3.21 0.66
C VAL A 53 1.99 1.85 0.62
N VAL A 54 1.15 1.55 1.58
CA VAL A 54 0.39 0.29 1.64
C VAL A 54 -1.08 0.55 1.86
N VAL A 55 -1.92 -0.40 1.48
CA VAL A 55 -3.36 -0.40 1.76
C VAL A 55 -3.63 -1.28 2.98
N ALA A 56 -4.52 -0.84 3.85
CA ALA A 56 -5.06 -1.62 4.96
C ALA A 56 -6.57 -1.84 4.79
N ASN A 57 -7.09 -2.94 5.33
CA ASN A 57 -8.52 -3.23 5.31
C ASN A 57 -9.30 -2.47 6.37
N ASP A 58 -8.66 -2.06 7.48
CA ASP A 58 -9.25 -1.31 8.58
C ASP A 58 -8.21 -0.46 9.35
N GLU A 59 -8.68 0.25 10.38
CA GLU A 59 -7.82 1.11 11.21
C GLU A 59 -6.83 0.36 12.10
N ASP A 60 -7.17 -0.86 12.52
CA ASP A 60 -6.31 -1.64 13.42
C ASP A 60 -5.16 -2.25 12.64
N GLU A 61 -5.45 -2.81 11.45
CA GLU A 61 -4.45 -3.20 10.48
C GLU A 61 -3.57 -2.01 10.08
N ALA A 62 -4.16 -0.82 9.88
CA ALA A 62 -3.39 0.37 9.55
C ALA A 62 -2.38 0.73 10.64
N LYS A 63 -2.76 0.64 11.92
CA LYS A 63 -1.85 0.86 13.05
C LYS A 63 -0.71 -0.16 13.05
N GLU A 64 -1.00 -1.41 12.71
CA GLU A 64 0.00 -2.47 12.62
C GLU A 64 1.02 -2.20 11.50
N LEU A 65 0.54 -1.88 10.30
CA LEU A 65 1.39 -1.55 9.15
C LEU A 65 2.26 -0.31 9.40
N TYR A 66 1.74 0.72 10.07
CA TYR A 66 2.56 1.86 10.51
C TYR A 66 3.65 1.46 11.51
N ARG A 67 3.33 0.61 12.49
CA ARG A 67 4.33 0.10 13.45
C ARG A 67 5.40 -0.75 12.77
N ALA A 68 5.05 -1.49 11.74
CA ALA A 68 6.00 -2.26 10.92
C ALA A 68 6.91 -1.36 10.09
N GLY A 69 6.53 -0.10 9.85
CA GLY A 69 7.37 0.93 9.23
C GLY A 69 6.89 1.41 7.87
N ALA A 70 5.64 1.16 7.48
CA ALA A 70 5.06 1.83 6.32
C ALA A 70 5.11 3.37 6.50
N ASP A 71 5.41 4.09 5.41
CA ASP A 71 5.52 5.56 5.45
C ASP A 71 4.14 6.23 5.29
N LEU A 72 3.22 5.56 4.58
CA LEU A 72 1.82 5.94 4.47
C LEU A 72 0.97 4.68 4.38
N VAL A 73 -0.10 4.61 5.17
CA VAL A 73 -1.11 3.57 5.08
C VAL A 73 -2.43 4.22 4.66
N VAL A 74 -3.01 3.70 3.59
CA VAL A 74 -4.30 4.14 3.07
C VAL A 74 -5.36 3.12 3.47
N VAL A 75 -6.46 3.62 4.04
CA VAL A 75 -7.63 2.82 4.33
C VAL A 75 -8.72 3.22 3.32
N PRO A 76 -8.91 2.50 2.20
CA PRO A 76 -9.65 2.99 1.05
C PRO A 76 -11.12 3.31 1.35
N HIS A 77 -11.76 2.51 2.19
CA HIS A 77 -13.16 2.71 2.55
C HIS A 77 -13.37 3.98 3.40
N LEU A 78 -12.41 4.33 4.26
CA LEU A 78 -12.45 5.59 5.02
C LEU A 78 -12.25 6.80 4.10
N VAL A 79 -11.22 6.75 3.25
CA VAL A 79 -10.94 7.84 2.30
C VAL A 79 -12.09 8.02 1.29
N GLY A 80 -12.64 6.91 0.79
CA GLY A 80 -13.79 6.93 -0.11
C GLY A 80 -15.05 7.44 0.58
N GLY A 81 -15.30 7.03 1.83
CA GLY A 81 -16.43 7.49 2.63
C GLY A 81 -16.37 8.99 2.91
N ASP A 82 -15.22 9.50 3.32
CA ASP A 82 -14.98 10.93 3.56
C ASP A 82 -15.16 11.76 2.29
N HIS A 83 -14.67 11.25 1.15
CA HIS A 83 -14.88 11.88 -0.15
C HIS A 83 -16.36 11.94 -0.53
N ILE A 84 -17.11 10.85 -0.31
CA ILE A 84 -18.56 10.81 -0.60
C ILE A 84 -19.32 11.79 0.32
N ALA A 85 -19.01 11.82 1.62
CA ALA A 85 -19.62 12.76 2.57
C ALA A 85 -19.39 14.21 2.12
N THR A 86 -18.16 14.52 1.70
CA THR A 86 -17.80 15.82 1.13
C THR A 86 -18.65 16.16 -0.11
N LEU A 87 -18.86 15.21 -1.02
CA LEU A 87 -19.70 15.44 -2.21
C LEU A 87 -21.17 15.69 -1.85
N LEU A 88 -21.68 15.06 -0.79
CA LEU A 88 -23.04 15.30 -0.28
C LEU A 88 -23.18 16.71 0.29
N ASP A 89 -22.18 17.18 1.05
CA ASP A 89 -22.15 18.54 1.59
C ASP A 89 -22.16 19.62 0.49
N TYR A 90 -21.56 19.34 -0.67
CA TYR A 90 -21.59 20.22 -1.84
C TYR A 90 -22.93 20.20 -2.61
N GLY A 91 -23.93 19.44 -2.17
CA GLY A 91 -25.26 19.40 -2.79
C GLY A 91 -25.30 18.71 -4.15
N LEU A 92 -24.28 17.93 -4.50
CA LEU A 92 -24.18 17.25 -5.81
C LEU A 92 -25.23 16.15 -6.02
N PHE A 93 -26.02 15.82 -4.98
CA PHE A 93 -27.10 14.83 -5.02
C PHE A 93 -28.44 15.33 -4.49
N THR A 94 -28.57 16.62 -4.15
CA THR A 94 -29.87 17.22 -3.79
C THR A 94 -30.47 17.89 -5.03
N ASN A 95 -31.43 17.20 -5.65
CA ASN A 95 -32.40 17.75 -6.61
C ASN A 95 -33.72 18.02 -5.89
#